data_AF-A0A0C9WB67-F1
#
_entry.id   AF-A0A0C9WB67-F1
#
_cell.length_a   1.000
_cell.length_b   1.000
_cell.length_c   1.000
_cell.angle_alpha   90.00
_cell.angle_beta   90.00
_cell.angle_gamma   90.00
#
_symmetry.space_group_name_H-M   'P 1'
#
loop_
_entity.id
_entity.type
_entity.pdbx_description
1 polymer ?
#
loop_
_entity_poly.entity_id
_entity_poly.type
_entity_poly.pdbx_seq_one_letter_code
_entity_poly.pdbx_strand_id
1 'polypeptide(L)'
;MARSSFTEEQLTILEGVLDEYREISGQEKVKRKEAIITRVTRQFVTVHHENDMEAMKKLQNSVRNWLNNRSRELTDEEEYFQKTNWFTVFASENSDQIKEETRNLTNVAPGSPGYVQYWRKAASALSKTLSDTERQTYVDMAVEWNTKGVPKDVQMKQVRLHLAAFLRQVSAKMYRQFGIRMMMFWGYESDGEIFRGMSVAVEVI
;
A
#
# COMPACT_ATOMS: atom_id res chain seq x y z
N MET A 1 16.77 1.09 -17.57
CA MET A 1 15.50 1.81 -17.72
C MET A 1 14.50 0.85 -18.34
N ALA A 2 13.41 0.50 -17.65
CA ALA A 2 12.36 -0.29 -18.27
C ALA A 2 11.81 0.51 -19.46
N ARG A 3 11.86 -0.04 -20.67
CA ARG A 3 11.27 0.60 -21.86
C ARG A 3 9.81 0.91 -21.54
N SER A 4 9.48 2.19 -21.45
CA SER A 4 8.10 2.65 -21.33
C SER A 4 7.30 2.07 -22.49
N SER A 5 6.07 1.61 -22.24
CA SER A 5 5.14 1.16 -23.29
C SER A 5 4.66 2.30 -24.20
N PHE A 6 5.07 3.53 -23.91
CA PHE A 6 4.70 4.75 -24.62
C PHE A 6 5.87 5.27 -25.45
N THR A 7 5.56 5.84 -26.62
CA THR A 7 6.55 6.56 -27.45
C THR A 7 6.98 7.87 -26.78
N GLU A 8 8.05 8.50 -27.25
CA GLU A 8 8.53 9.79 -26.71
C GLU A 8 7.48 10.91 -26.83
N GLU A 9 6.73 10.94 -27.93
CA GLU A 9 5.62 11.88 -28.13
C GLU A 9 4.50 11.64 -27.10
N GLN A 10 4.12 10.38 -26.87
CA GLN A 10 3.12 10.02 -25.88
C GLN A 10 3.57 10.37 -24.45
N LEU A 11 4.86 10.17 -24.15
CA LEU A 11 5.46 10.57 -22.88
C LEU A 11 5.40 12.08 -22.67
N THR A 12 5.69 12.88 -23.71
CA THR A 12 5.62 14.34 -23.63
C THR A 12 4.21 14.82 -23.30
N ILE A 13 3.18 14.20 -23.90
CA ILE A 13 1.77 14.48 -23.60
C ILE A 13 1.42 14.10 -22.16
N LEU A 14 1.87 12.92 -21.70
CA LEU A 14 1.63 12.44 -20.33
C LEU A 14 2.29 13.31 -19.27
N GLU A 15 3.52 13.75 -19.52
CA GLU A 15 4.26 14.66 -18.66
C GLU A 15 3.59 16.04 -18.60
N GLY A 16 3.10 16.55 -19.74
CA GLY A 16 2.40 17.83 -19.81
C GLY A 16 1.10 17.91 -19.00
N VAL A 17 0.46 16.77 -18.68
CA VAL A 17 -0.75 16.73 -17.83
C VAL A 17 -0.47 16.31 -16.39
N LEU A 18 0.79 16.00 -16.06
CA LEU A 18 1.13 15.33 -14.80
C LEU A 18 0.88 16.23 -13.59
N ASP A 19 1.24 17.51 -13.65
CA ASP A 19 1.06 18.44 -12.55
C ASP A 19 -0.44 18.75 -12.33
N GLU A 20 -1.21 18.96 -13.40
CA GLU A 20 -2.67 19.05 -13.32
C GLU A 20 -3.26 17.80 -12.65
N TYR A 21 -2.77 16.60 -12.99
CA TYR A 21 -3.24 15.34 -12.42
C TYR A 21 -2.87 15.16 -10.94
N ARG A 22 -1.74 15.73 -10.49
CA ARG A 22 -1.26 15.70 -9.10
C ARG A 22 -2.13 16.58 -8.21
N GLU A 23 -2.46 17.79 -8.67
CA GLU A 23 -3.21 18.79 -7.89
C GLU A 23 -4.69 18.41 -7.66
N ILE A 24 -5.22 17.38 -8.33
CA ILE A 24 -6.61 16.96 -8.15
C ILE A 24 -6.83 16.36 -6.75
N SER A 25 -7.60 17.12 -5.96
CA SER A 25 -8.11 16.75 -4.64
C SER A 25 -9.64 16.97 -4.53
N GLY A 26 -10.23 16.63 -3.38
CA GLY A 26 -11.66 16.87 -3.10
C GLY A 26 -12.63 15.78 -3.59
N GLN A 27 -13.93 16.05 -3.43
CA GLN A 27 -15.03 15.09 -3.65
C GLN A 27 -15.13 14.61 -5.11
N GLU A 28 -14.74 15.44 -6.09
CA GLU A 28 -14.82 15.11 -7.51
C GLU A 28 -13.52 14.51 -8.08
N LYS A 29 -12.56 14.16 -7.22
CA LYS A 29 -11.22 13.71 -7.64
C LYS A 29 -11.25 12.60 -8.68
N VAL A 30 -12.10 11.59 -8.48
CA VAL A 30 -12.21 10.43 -9.39
C VAL A 30 -12.67 10.89 -10.77
N LYS A 31 -13.73 11.70 -10.85
CA LYS A 31 -14.30 12.19 -12.10
C LYS A 31 -13.32 13.08 -12.87
N ARG A 32 -12.62 13.98 -12.18
CA ARG A 32 -11.60 14.86 -12.79
C ARG A 32 -10.40 14.08 -13.32
N LYS A 33 -9.89 13.09 -12.57
CA LYS A 33 -8.80 12.22 -13.03
C LYS A 33 -9.19 11.39 -14.25
N GLU A 34 -10.43 10.89 -14.27
CA GLU A 34 -10.94 10.12 -15.40
C GLU A 34 -11.11 10.97 -16.67
N ALA A 35 -11.48 12.26 -16.51
CA ALA A 35 -11.53 13.21 -17.62
C ALA A 35 -10.15 13.45 -18.25
N ILE A 36 -9.09 13.60 -17.43
CA ILE A 36 -7.71 13.72 -17.93
C ILE A 36 -7.28 12.45 -18.67
N ILE A 37 -7.54 11.27 -18.10
CA ILE A 37 -7.21 9.98 -18.75
C ILE A 37 -7.90 9.89 -20.11
N THR A 38 -9.18 10.26 -20.18
CA THR A 38 -9.95 10.26 -21.44
C THR A 38 -9.36 11.24 -22.45
N ARG A 39 -9.00 12.46 -22.02
CA ARG A 39 -8.39 13.49 -22.87
C ARG A 39 -7.05 13.03 -23.46
N VAL A 40 -6.16 12.48 -22.63
CA VAL A 40 -4.86 11.95 -23.06
C VAL A 40 -5.02 10.77 -24.00
N THR A 41 -5.91 9.83 -23.67
CA THR A 41 -6.16 8.64 -24.51
C THR A 41 -6.60 9.05 -25.90
N ARG A 42 -7.49 10.05 -26.03
CA ARG A 42 -7.92 10.56 -27.34
C ARG A 42 -6.78 11.16 -28.17
N GLN A 43 -5.78 11.77 -27.53
CA GLN A 43 -4.61 12.30 -28.23
C GLN A 43 -3.67 11.20 -28.73
N PHE A 44 -3.75 9.98 -28.18
CA PHE A 44 -2.92 8.85 -28.58
C PHE A 44 -3.51 8.04 -29.74
N VAL A 45 -4.81 8.19 -29.97
CA VAL A 45 -5.54 7.36 -30.90
C VAL A 45 -5.46 7.99 -32.29
N THR A 46 -4.91 7.22 -33.24
CA THR A 46 -5.10 7.49 -34.67
C THR A 46 -6.45 6.92 -35.10
N VAL A 47 -7.03 7.44 -36.19
CA VAL A 47 -8.36 7.07 -36.73
C VAL A 47 -8.57 5.54 -36.85
N HIS A 48 -7.50 4.74 -36.96
CA HIS A 48 -7.56 3.28 -37.05
C HIS A 48 -7.75 2.54 -35.71
N HIS A 49 -7.48 3.16 -34.56
CA HIS A 49 -7.60 2.54 -33.23
C HIS A 49 -8.90 2.87 -32.49
N GLU A 50 -9.73 3.79 -33.00
CA GLU A 50 -11.02 4.15 -32.38
C GLU A 50 -12.03 2.99 -32.35
N ASN A 51 -11.93 2.07 -33.30
CA ASN A 51 -12.92 1.01 -33.49
C ASN A 51 -12.64 -0.28 -32.68
N ASP A 52 -11.50 -0.37 -32.00
CA ASP A 52 -11.19 -1.50 -31.11
C ASP A 52 -11.40 -1.10 -29.64
N MET A 53 -12.57 -1.46 -29.12
CA MET A 53 -12.96 -1.18 -27.74
C MET A 53 -12.01 -1.82 -26.71
N GLU A 54 -11.42 -2.97 -27.01
CA GLU A 54 -10.54 -3.68 -26.07
C GLU A 54 -9.14 -3.07 -26.06
N ALA A 55 -8.61 -2.67 -27.22
CA ALA A 55 -7.38 -1.89 -27.30
C ALA A 55 -7.54 -0.53 -26.60
N MET A 56 -8.68 0.14 -26.78
CA MET A 56 -8.97 1.41 -26.10
C MET A 56 -8.97 1.26 -24.57
N LYS A 57 -9.62 0.21 -24.06
CA LYS A 57 -9.65 -0.07 -22.61
C LYS A 57 -8.26 -0.38 -22.06
N LYS A 58 -7.45 -1.15 -22.79
CA LYS A 58 -6.05 -1.41 -22.43
C LYS A 58 -5.23 -0.13 -22.41
N LEU A 59 -5.40 0.75 -23.40
CA LEU A 59 -4.70 2.03 -23.48
C LEU A 59 -5.08 2.94 -22.30
N GLN A 60 -6.37 3.09 -22.00
CA GLN A 60 -6.85 3.84 -20.83
C GLN A 60 -6.26 3.30 -19.52
N ASN A 61 -6.20 1.97 -19.37
CA ASN A 61 -5.59 1.35 -18.20
C ASN A 61 -4.09 1.65 -18.10
N SER A 62 -3.36 1.60 -19.22
CA SER A 62 -1.94 1.94 -19.27
C SER A 62 -1.70 3.41 -18.91
N VAL A 63 -2.49 4.35 -19.46
CA VAL A 63 -2.43 5.78 -19.15
C VAL A 63 -2.74 6.02 -17.66
N ARG A 64 -3.81 5.41 -17.15
CA ARG A 64 -4.19 5.49 -15.74
C ARG A 64 -3.08 5.00 -14.83
N ASN A 65 -2.46 3.87 -15.15
CA ASN A 65 -1.37 3.30 -14.38
C ASN A 65 -0.13 4.19 -14.40
N TRP A 66 0.24 4.73 -15.57
CA TRP A 66 1.37 5.64 -15.70
C TRP A 66 1.17 6.90 -14.85
N LEU A 67 0.02 7.58 -15.01
CA LEU A 67 -0.30 8.80 -14.26
C LEU A 67 -0.35 8.52 -12.77
N ASN A 68 -1.03 7.46 -12.32
CA ASN A 68 -1.06 7.12 -10.89
C ASN A 68 0.31 6.80 -10.31
N ASN A 69 1.17 6.12 -11.06
CA ASN A 69 2.51 5.79 -10.60
C ASN A 69 3.41 7.02 -10.52
N ARG A 70 3.26 7.97 -11.46
CA ARG A 70 4.10 9.18 -11.54
C ARG A 70 3.55 10.37 -10.75
N SER A 71 2.25 10.35 -10.45
CA SER A 71 1.57 11.34 -9.60
C SER A 71 1.64 11.00 -8.11
N ARG A 72 2.11 9.80 -7.75
CA ARG A 72 2.51 9.54 -6.37
C ARG A 72 3.70 10.46 -6.11
N GLU A 73 3.47 11.51 -5.32
CA GLU A 73 4.55 12.08 -4.54
C GLU A 73 5.23 10.89 -3.86
N LEU A 74 6.55 10.81 -4.02
CA LEU A 74 7.34 10.11 -3.02
C LEU A 74 7.05 10.92 -1.77
N THR A 75 6.14 10.45 -0.93
CA THR A 75 5.89 11.09 0.35
C THR A 75 7.25 11.15 1.04
N ASP A 76 7.76 12.38 1.17
CA ASP A 76 8.98 12.69 1.93
C ASP A 76 8.75 12.49 3.43
N GLU A 77 7.51 12.23 3.83
CA GLU A 77 7.20 11.96 5.21
C GLU A 77 7.87 10.68 5.67
N GLU A 78 8.50 10.82 6.82
CA GLU A 78 8.95 9.81 7.77
C GLU A 78 7.78 8.90 8.24
N GLU A 79 6.90 8.47 7.33
CA GLU A 79 5.73 7.61 7.51
C GLU A 79 6.06 6.26 8.15
N TYR A 80 7.34 5.94 8.30
CA TYR A 80 7.80 4.76 9.01
C TYR A 80 7.51 4.81 10.51
N PHE A 81 7.33 6.00 11.11
CA PHE A 81 7.12 6.17 12.55
C PHE A 81 5.78 6.83 12.87
N GLN A 82 4.67 6.19 12.49
CA GLN A 82 3.36 6.61 12.97
C GLN A 82 3.21 6.28 14.47
N LYS A 83 2.72 7.24 15.25
CA LYS A 83 2.33 6.99 16.64
C LYS A 83 1.25 5.93 16.70
N THR A 84 1.38 5.00 17.64
CA THR A 84 0.36 3.99 17.93
C THR A 84 -0.92 4.69 18.37
N ASN A 85 -2.05 4.36 17.75
CA ASN A 85 -3.37 4.82 18.21
C ASN A 85 -4.10 3.70 18.96
N TRP A 86 -5.17 4.05 19.69
CA TRP A 86 -5.95 3.09 20.47
C TRP A 86 -6.50 1.93 19.62
N PHE A 87 -6.83 2.17 18.35
CA PHE A 87 -7.36 1.13 17.46
C PHE A 87 -6.26 0.14 17.05
N THR A 88 -5.02 0.58 16.89
CA THR A 88 -3.86 -0.29 16.66
C THR A 88 -3.63 -1.22 17.86
N VAL A 89 -3.73 -0.69 19.09
CA VAL A 89 -3.65 -1.49 20.31
C VAL A 89 -4.80 -2.49 20.36
N PHE A 90 -6.04 -2.01 20.23
CA PHE A 90 -7.24 -2.86 20.19
C PHE A 90 -7.11 -4.01 19.18
N ALA A 91 -6.67 -3.72 17.96
CA ALA A 91 -6.51 -4.72 16.91
C ALA A 91 -5.39 -5.73 17.21
N SER A 92 -4.36 -5.33 17.95
CA SER A 92 -3.30 -6.23 18.41
C SER A 92 -3.81 -7.17 19.50
N GLU A 93 -4.43 -6.62 20.55
CA GLU A 93 -4.92 -7.36 21.71
C GLU A 93 -6.07 -8.31 21.34
N ASN A 94 -6.95 -7.88 20.43
CA ASN A 94 -8.14 -8.65 20.03
C ASN A 94 -7.94 -9.40 18.71
N SER A 95 -6.69 -9.64 18.31
CA SER A 95 -6.37 -10.12 16.96
C SER A 95 -7.03 -11.45 16.61
N ASP A 96 -7.22 -12.36 17.57
CA ASP A 96 -7.83 -13.66 17.33
C ASP A 96 -9.36 -13.58 17.26
N GLN A 97 -10.00 -12.76 18.11
CA GLN A 97 -11.43 -12.47 18.00
C GLN A 97 -11.77 -11.82 16.67
N ILE A 98 -10.93 -10.87 16.20
CA ILE A 98 -11.12 -10.24 14.90
C ILE A 98 -11.00 -11.28 13.77
N LYS A 99 -10.04 -12.21 13.85
CA LYS A 99 -9.91 -13.28 12.84
C LYS A 99 -11.12 -14.20 12.83
N GLU A 100 -11.63 -14.59 13.99
CA GLU A 100 -12.82 -15.41 14.12
C GLU A 100 -14.03 -14.72 13.50
N GLU A 101 -14.26 -13.46 13.86
CA GLU A 101 -15.36 -12.67 13.31
C GLU A 101 -15.19 -12.44 11.80
N THR A 102 -13.95 -12.31 11.32
CA THR A 102 -13.68 -12.24 9.88
C THR A 102 -14.08 -13.53 9.16
N ARG A 103 -13.82 -14.71 9.75
CA ARG A 103 -14.23 -16.01 9.19
C ARG A 103 -15.75 -16.16 9.14
N ASN A 104 -16.46 -15.59 10.12
CA ASN A 104 -17.93 -15.57 10.11
C ASN A 104 -18.48 -14.70 8.95
N LEU A 105 -17.74 -13.68 8.53
CA LEU A 105 -18.15 -12.78 7.45
C LEU A 105 -17.78 -13.26 6.05
N THR A 106 -16.80 -14.17 5.90
CA THR A 106 -16.30 -14.57 4.58
C THR A 106 -15.55 -15.91 4.59
N ASN A 107 -15.64 -16.63 3.46
CA ASN A 107 -14.82 -17.81 3.16
C ASN A 107 -13.49 -17.45 2.46
N VAL A 108 -13.21 -16.16 2.25
CA VAL A 108 -11.95 -15.72 1.65
C VAL A 108 -10.79 -16.08 2.58
N ALA A 109 -9.77 -16.75 2.05
CA ALA A 109 -8.63 -17.16 2.84
C ALA A 109 -7.80 -15.95 3.34
N PRO A 110 -7.23 -16.02 4.56
CA PRO A 110 -6.28 -15.01 5.02
C PRO A 110 -5.14 -14.81 4.03
N GLY A 111 -4.85 -13.55 3.70
CA GLY A 111 -3.80 -13.19 2.72
C GLY A 111 -4.26 -13.13 1.27
N SER A 112 -5.48 -13.58 0.94
CA SER A 112 -6.04 -13.40 -0.40
C SER A 112 -6.50 -11.96 -0.66
N PRO A 113 -6.50 -11.49 -1.93
CA PRO A 113 -7.09 -10.21 -2.31
C PRO A 113 -8.55 -10.11 -1.80
N GLY A 114 -8.87 -9.01 -1.10
CA GLY A 114 -10.20 -8.79 -0.53
C GLY A 114 -10.38 -9.21 0.93
N TYR A 115 -9.51 -10.08 1.50
CA TYR A 115 -9.59 -10.47 2.92
C TYR A 115 -9.55 -9.27 3.88
N VAL A 116 -8.68 -8.29 3.58
CA VAL A 116 -8.48 -7.09 4.40
C VAL A 116 -9.76 -6.27 4.55
N GLN A 117 -10.65 -6.27 3.55
CA GLN A 117 -11.93 -5.55 3.65
C GLN A 117 -12.83 -6.16 4.72
N TYR A 118 -12.94 -7.49 4.74
CA TYR A 118 -13.71 -8.21 5.76
C TYR A 118 -13.06 -8.10 7.14
N TRP A 119 -11.74 -8.16 7.22
CA TRP A 119 -11.00 -7.94 8.47
C TRP A 119 -11.28 -6.55 9.06
N ARG A 120 -11.24 -5.49 8.23
CA ARG A 120 -11.57 -4.13 8.67
C ARG A 120 -13.02 -4.02 9.14
N LYS A 121 -13.94 -4.71 8.47
CA LYS A 121 -15.36 -4.75 8.85
C LYS A 121 -15.56 -5.43 10.20
N ALA A 122 -14.93 -6.59 10.43
CA ALA A 122 -14.96 -7.31 11.70
C ALA A 122 -14.37 -6.47 12.85
N ALA A 123 -13.16 -5.93 12.65
CA ALA A 123 -12.50 -5.09 13.65
C ALA A 123 -13.33 -3.85 14.00
N SER A 124 -13.96 -3.21 13.00
CA SER A 124 -14.85 -2.08 13.23
C SER A 124 -16.11 -2.47 14.01
N ALA A 125 -16.72 -3.61 13.67
CA ALA A 125 -17.90 -4.10 14.39
C ALA A 125 -17.60 -4.36 15.87
N LEU A 126 -16.51 -5.08 16.16
CA LEU A 126 -16.06 -5.34 17.54
C LEU A 126 -15.69 -4.06 18.28
N SER A 127 -15.03 -3.10 17.61
CA SER A 127 -14.67 -1.83 18.27
C SER A 127 -15.90 -1.00 18.69
N LYS A 128 -17.05 -1.20 18.03
CA LYS A 128 -18.30 -0.47 18.35
C LYS A 128 -19.05 -1.07 19.53
N THR A 129 -18.73 -2.30 19.93
CA THR A 129 -19.34 -2.94 21.10
C THR A 129 -18.62 -2.57 22.40
N LEU A 130 -17.47 -1.90 22.31
CA LEU A 130 -16.73 -1.42 23.46
C LEU A 130 -17.50 -0.32 24.18
N SER A 131 -17.60 -0.44 25.49
CA SER A 131 -17.97 0.65 26.38
C SER A 131 -16.91 1.75 26.37
N ASP A 132 -17.29 2.94 26.84
CA ASP A 132 -16.34 4.07 26.96
C ASP A 132 -15.17 3.72 27.89
N THR A 133 -15.42 2.95 28.95
CA THR A 133 -14.38 2.50 29.88
C THR A 133 -13.37 1.56 29.22
N GLU A 134 -13.84 0.56 28.48
CA GLU A 134 -12.96 -0.37 27.75
C GLU A 134 -12.17 0.35 26.66
N ARG A 135 -12.82 1.29 25.96
CA ARG A 135 -12.14 2.11 24.96
C ARG A 135 -11.05 2.98 25.59
N GLN A 136 -11.30 3.54 26.77
CA GLN A 136 -10.31 4.33 27.49
C GLN A 136 -9.08 3.49 27.87
N THR A 137 -9.27 2.22 28.25
CA THR A 137 -8.13 1.30 28.50
C THR A 137 -7.20 1.20 27.29
N TYR A 138 -7.74 1.05 26.07
CA TYR A 138 -6.91 1.01 24.86
C TYR A 138 -6.24 2.36 24.53
N VAL A 139 -6.88 3.48 24.89
CA VAL A 139 -6.28 4.81 24.74
C VAL A 139 -5.07 4.94 25.67
N ASP A 140 -5.22 4.54 26.93
CA ASP A 140 -4.15 4.61 27.94
C ASP A 140 -2.98 3.70 27.56
N MET A 141 -3.28 2.48 27.08
CA MET A 141 -2.26 1.57 26.54
C MET A 141 -1.54 2.15 25.31
N ALA A 142 -2.25 2.87 24.41
CA ALA A 142 -1.60 3.51 23.27
C ALA A 142 -0.65 4.63 23.71
N VAL A 143 -1.01 5.39 24.74
CA VAL A 143 -0.09 6.38 25.36
C VAL A 143 1.12 5.67 25.95
N GLU A 144 0.91 4.56 26.66
CA GLU A 144 1.99 3.77 27.22
C GLU A 144 2.93 3.23 26.13
N TRP A 145 2.40 2.63 25.07
CA TRP A 145 3.21 2.10 23.96
C TRP A 145 4.01 3.19 23.26
N ASN A 146 3.44 4.39 23.11
CA ASN A 146 4.15 5.52 22.53
C ASN A 146 5.23 6.11 23.45
N THR A 147 5.08 5.95 24.76
CA THR A 147 5.99 6.55 25.75
C THR A 147 7.11 5.60 26.16
N LYS A 148 6.76 4.33 26.41
CA LYS A 148 7.67 3.29 26.90
C LYS A 148 8.13 2.33 25.80
N GLY A 149 7.50 2.39 24.63
CA GLY A 149 7.71 1.45 23.52
C GLY A 149 6.64 0.37 23.46
N VAL A 150 6.41 -0.15 22.26
CA VAL A 150 5.49 -1.26 22.00
C VAL A 150 6.02 -2.53 22.69
N PRO A 151 5.17 -3.37 23.30
CA PRO A 151 5.58 -4.64 23.90
C PRO A 151 6.37 -5.53 22.92
N LYS A 152 7.37 -6.25 23.44
CA LYS A 152 8.34 -6.99 22.61
C LYS A 152 7.67 -8.09 21.77
N ASP A 153 6.69 -8.79 22.34
CA ASP A 153 5.88 -9.80 21.65
C ASP A 153 5.12 -9.20 20.46
N VAL A 154 4.51 -8.02 20.64
CA VAL A 154 3.81 -7.29 19.58
C VAL A 154 4.79 -6.82 18.50
N GLN A 155 5.96 -6.28 18.90
CA GLN A 155 7.03 -5.93 17.97
C GLN A 155 7.47 -7.13 17.14
N MET A 156 7.73 -8.28 17.79
CA MET A 156 8.17 -9.49 17.12
C MET A 156 7.12 -10.01 16.14
N LYS A 157 5.83 -9.91 16.47
CA LYS A 157 4.73 -10.24 15.54
C LYS A 157 4.76 -9.36 14.28
N GLN A 158 4.98 -8.05 14.43
CA GLN A 158 5.10 -7.12 13.30
C GLN A 158 6.35 -7.41 12.45
N VAL A 159 7.48 -7.69 13.10
CA VAL A 159 8.73 -8.07 12.44
C VAL A 159 8.54 -9.34 11.60
N ARG A 160 7.93 -10.39 12.18
CA ARG A 160 7.62 -11.65 11.48
C ARG A 160 6.79 -11.42 10.21
N LEU A 161 5.79 -10.54 10.28
CA LEU A 161 4.85 -10.30 9.18
C LEU A 161 5.43 -9.40 8.08
N HIS A 162 6.23 -8.39 8.44
CA HIS A 162 6.51 -7.28 7.53
C HIS A 162 7.98 -7.09 7.18
N LEU A 163 8.95 -7.58 7.98
CA LEU A 163 10.37 -7.28 7.79
C LEU A 163 10.87 -7.63 6.38
N ALA A 164 10.61 -8.85 5.92
CA ALA A 164 11.09 -9.29 4.60
C ALA A 164 10.49 -8.46 3.46
N ALA A 165 9.19 -8.16 3.52
CA ALA A 165 8.49 -7.35 2.53
C ALA A 165 8.99 -5.90 2.53
N PHE A 166 9.18 -5.32 3.71
CA PHE A 166 9.76 -3.99 3.90
C PHE A 166 11.16 -3.89 3.28
N LEU A 167 12.07 -4.83 3.61
CA LEU A 167 13.42 -4.84 3.06
C LEU A 167 13.42 -4.99 1.54
N ARG A 168 12.54 -5.81 0.98
CA ARG A 168 12.38 -5.89 -0.49
C ARG A 168 11.97 -4.54 -1.08
N GLN A 169 11.03 -3.83 -0.47
CA GLN A 169 10.61 -2.51 -0.93
C GLN A 169 11.75 -1.48 -0.85
N VAL A 170 12.50 -1.46 0.24
CA VAL A 170 13.68 -0.58 0.40
C VAL A 170 14.70 -0.86 -0.70
N SER A 171 15.04 -2.13 -0.95
CA SER A 171 15.98 -2.51 -2.02
C SER A 171 15.51 -2.07 -3.40
N ALA A 172 14.21 -2.24 -3.69
CA ALA A 172 13.63 -1.85 -4.96
C ALA A 172 13.59 -0.32 -5.14
N LYS A 173 13.28 0.43 -4.07
CA LYS A 173 13.32 1.90 -4.10
C LYS A 173 14.74 2.41 -4.33
N MET A 174 15.72 1.90 -3.58
CA MET A 174 17.13 2.28 -3.72
C MET A 174 17.66 2.05 -5.13
N TYR A 175 17.33 0.90 -5.73
CA TYR A 175 17.70 0.63 -7.11
C TYR A 175 17.01 1.57 -8.10
N ARG A 176 15.69 1.77 -7.97
CA ARG A 176 14.93 2.62 -8.90
C ARG A 176 15.34 4.09 -8.86
N GLN A 177 15.65 4.61 -7.69
CA GLN A 177 15.95 6.03 -7.49
C GLN A 177 17.43 6.34 -7.71
N PHE A 178 18.33 5.45 -7.24
CA PHE A 178 19.77 5.74 -7.20
C PHE A 178 20.61 4.76 -8.03
N GLY A 179 20.00 3.74 -8.65
CA GLY A 179 20.73 2.69 -9.37
C GLY A 179 21.53 1.74 -8.45
N ILE A 180 21.36 1.85 -7.13
CA ILE A 180 22.13 1.09 -6.15
C ILE A 180 21.52 -0.30 -5.97
N ARG A 181 22.32 -1.34 -6.21
CA ARG A 181 21.97 -2.72 -5.88
C ARG A 181 22.34 -3.01 -4.42
N MET A 182 21.35 -3.14 -3.56
CA MET A 182 21.55 -3.50 -2.16
C MET A 182 21.23 -4.97 -1.91
N MET A 183 22.12 -5.64 -1.17
CA MET A 183 21.91 -6.94 -0.56
C MET A 183 21.73 -6.72 0.94
N MET A 184 20.60 -7.14 1.50
CA MET A 184 20.30 -6.98 2.92
C MET A 184 20.15 -8.33 3.58
N PHE A 185 21.07 -8.63 4.48
CA PHE A 185 20.96 -9.75 5.41
C PHE A 185 20.17 -9.29 6.63
N TRP A 186 19.26 -10.13 7.09
CA TRP A 186 18.46 -9.85 8.27
C TRP A 186 18.27 -11.13 9.08
N GLY A 187 18.07 -10.96 10.37
CA GLY A 187 17.69 -12.04 11.25
C GLY A 187 17.06 -11.53 12.52
N TYR A 188 16.23 -12.37 13.14
CA TYR A 188 15.62 -12.12 14.43
C TYR A 188 15.43 -13.44 15.17
N GLU A 189 15.53 -13.38 16.49
CA GLU A 189 15.22 -14.51 17.36
C GLU A 189 13.74 -14.50 17.71
N SER A 190 13.08 -15.64 17.65
CA SER A 190 11.76 -15.76 18.24
C SER A 190 11.50 -17.18 18.71
N ASP A 191 10.99 -17.32 19.93
CA ASP A 191 10.69 -18.61 20.57
C ASP A 191 11.92 -19.55 20.65
N GLY A 192 13.11 -18.97 20.83
CA GLY A 192 14.39 -19.69 20.89
C GLY A 192 14.96 -20.10 19.53
N GLU A 193 14.26 -19.81 18.43
CA GLU A 193 14.71 -20.07 17.07
C GLU A 193 15.22 -18.79 16.40
N ILE A 194 16.30 -18.92 15.61
CA ILE A 194 16.86 -17.81 14.83
C ILE A 194 16.33 -17.88 13.40
N PHE A 195 15.50 -16.92 13.03
CA PHE A 195 15.07 -16.70 11.66
C PHE A 195 16.08 -15.80 10.98
N ARG A 196 16.54 -16.19 9.79
CA ARG A 196 17.48 -15.41 8.98
C ARG A 196 17.08 -15.41 7.51
N GLY A 197 17.38 -14.34 6.81
CA GLY A 197 17.07 -14.21 5.40
C GLY A 197 17.97 -13.22 4.70
N MET A 198 17.88 -13.26 3.37
CA MET A 198 18.56 -12.33 2.49
C MET A 198 17.52 -11.73 1.54
N SER A 199 17.52 -10.40 1.44
CA SER A 199 16.69 -9.65 0.50
C SER A 199 17.59 -8.99 -0.52
N VAL A 200 17.35 -9.29 -1.80
CA VAL A 200 18.06 -8.70 -2.94
C VAL A 200 17.01 -8.21 -3.94
N ALA A 201 17.22 -7.04 -4.52
CA ALA A 201 16.50 -6.65 -5.72
C ALA A 201 17.09 -7.43 -6.91
N VAL A 202 16.44 -8.53 -7.30
CA VAL A 202 16.80 -9.30 -8.49
C VAL A 202 15.81 -8.96 -9.61
N GLU A 203 16.30 -8.65 -10.81
CA GLU A 203 15.44 -8.60 -11.99
C GLU A 203 14.82 -9.98 -12.20
N VAL A 204 13.49 -10.07 -12.13
CA VAL A 204 12.79 -11.11 -12.88
C VAL A 204 12.69 -10.57 -14.30
N ILE A 205 13.59 -11.08 -15.15
CA ILE A 205 13.60 -10.83 -16.60
C ILE A 205 12.39 -11.53 -17.22
#